data_AF-A0A368U2M6-F1
#
_entry.id   AF-A0A368U2M6-F1
#
_cell.length_a   1.000
_cell.length_b   1.000
_cell.length_c   1.000
_cell.angle_alpha   90.00
_cell.angle_beta   90.00
_cell.angle_gamma   90.00
#
_symmetry.space_group_name_H-M   'P 1'
#
loop_
_entity.id
_entity.type
_entity.pdbx_description
1 polymer ?
#
loop_
_entity_poly.entity_id
_entity_poly.type
_entity_poly.pdbx_seq_one_letter_code
_entity_poly.pdbx_strand_id
1 'polypeptide(L)'
;MATQKTDKKLNTPFGEGFPTNQAGMEWWSQQMLQSCVPLIKMQETWLKSLTQAMEVETEFLHTLAESGEKLSQCFTADDGPPSHEEIADCYQHMLNTMKEAHYNRMSKVAELTTDFRRQLWDEI
;
A
#
# COMPACT_ATOMS: atom_id res chain seq x y z
N MET A 1 37.20 -54.12 23.24
CA MET A 1 36.48 -53.53 22.09
C MET A 1 35.81 -52.25 22.56
N ALA A 2 36.43 -51.09 22.36
CA ALA A 2 35.81 -49.80 22.65
C ALA A 2 35.44 -49.17 21.30
N THR A 3 34.14 -48.99 21.08
CA THR A 3 33.57 -48.37 19.89
C THR A 3 33.83 -46.87 19.92
N GLN A 4 34.68 -46.40 19.00
CA GLN A 4 34.93 -44.99 18.76
C GLN A 4 33.66 -44.36 18.16
N LYS A 5 32.93 -43.62 18.97
CA LYS A 5 31.76 -42.85 18.54
C LYS A 5 32.28 -41.64 17.77
N THR A 6 32.23 -41.68 16.45
CA THR A 6 32.52 -40.52 15.60
C THR A 6 31.45 -39.46 15.84
N ASP A 7 31.82 -38.39 16.55
CA ASP A 7 31.03 -37.17 16.59
C ASP A 7 30.93 -36.61 15.17
N LYS A 8 29.73 -36.73 14.59
CA LYS A 8 29.38 -36.00 13.37
C LYS A 8 29.43 -34.52 13.74
N LYS A 9 30.47 -33.81 13.27
CA LYS A 9 30.46 -32.34 13.27
C LYS A 9 29.19 -31.90 12.55
N LEU A 10 28.27 -31.32 13.31
CA LEU A 10 27.09 -30.67 12.79
C LEU A 10 27.59 -29.49 11.96
N ASN A 11 27.55 -29.64 10.62
CA ASN A 11 27.81 -28.54 9.71
C ASN A 11 26.71 -27.49 9.90
N THR A 12 26.95 -26.54 10.80
CA THR A 12 26.22 -25.29 10.85
C THR A 12 26.67 -24.47 9.64
N PRO A 13 25.75 -23.94 8.81
CA PRO A 13 26.11 -23.22 7.57
C PRO A 13 26.90 -21.92 7.79
N PHE A 14 27.14 -21.52 9.05
CA PHE A 14 27.68 -20.23 9.44
C PHE A 14 29.08 -20.32 10.08
N GLY A 15 29.73 -21.49 10.08
CA GLY A 15 30.87 -21.78 10.94
C GLY A 15 32.23 -21.17 10.58
N GLU A 16 32.46 -20.70 9.35
CA GLU A 16 33.81 -20.33 8.89
C GLU A 16 34.03 -18.83 8.61
N GLY A 17 32.99 -17.99 8.73
CA GLY A 17 33.08 -16.55 8.46
C GLY A 17 32.66 -15.62 9.60
N PHE A 18 32.25 -16.17 10.75
CA PHE A 18 31.75 -15.37 11.87
C PHE A 18 32.91 -14.87 12.74
N PRO A 19 32.99 -13.57 13.07
CA PRO A 19 34.06 -13.07 13.92
C PRO A 19 33.98 -13.67 15.32
N THR A 20 35.13 -14.06 15.88
CA THR A 20 35.22 -14.71 17.20
C THR A 20 35.81 -13.82 18.28
N ASN A 21 36.35 -12.66 17.91
CA ASN A 21 36.84 -11.65 18.85
C ASN A 21 35.80 -10.54 19.08
N GLN A 22 35.92 -9.82 20.20
CA GLN A 22 34.93 -8.80 20.59
C GLN A 22 34.79 -7.69 19.55
N ALA A 23 35.91 -7.15 19.05
CA ALA A 23 35.89 -6.08 18.04
C ALA A 23 35.22 -6.52 16.73
N GLY A 24 35.44 -7.77 16.30
CA GLY A 24 34.80 -8.33 15.12
C GLY A 24 33.32 -8.60 15.33
N MET A 25 32.92 -9.04 16.52
CA MET A 25 31.50 -9.19 16.89
C MET A 25 30.76 -7.85 16.90
N GLU A 26 31.39 -6.80 17.44
CA GLU A 26 30.86 -5.43 17.42
C GLU A 26 30.72 -4.92 15.98
N TRP A 27 31.77 -5.05 15.16
CA TRP A 27 31.72 -4.69 13.74
C TRP A 27 30.62 -5.46 12.99
N TRP A 28 30.51 -6.78 13.19
CA TRP A 28 29.50 -7.60 12.55
C TRP A 28 28.08 -7.20 12.95
N SER A 29 27.85 -6.94 14.23
CA SER A 29 26.56 -6.44 14.72
C SER A 29 26.19 -5.09 14.08
N GLN A 30 27.17 -4.20 13.93
CA GLN A 30 26.98 -2.92 13.24
C GLN A 30 26.67 -3.14 11.76
N GLN A 31 27.37 -4.03 11.08
CA GLN A 31 27.08 -4.35 9.68
C GLN A 31 25.68 -4.93 9.48
N MET A 32 25.24 -5.82 10.38
CA MET A 32 23.87 -6.35 10.35
C MET A 32 22.84 -5.23 10.53
N LEU A 33 23.05 -4.32 11.48
CA LEU A 33 22.18 -3.15 11.68
C LEU A 33 22.13 -2.23 10.45
N GLN A 34 23.28 -1.93 9.85
CA GLN A 34 23.37 -1.12 8.63
C GLN A 34 22.71 -1.81 7.43
N SER A 35 22.80 -3.14 7.34
CA SER A 35 22.17 -3.91 6.26
C SER A 35 20.63 -3.87 6.28
N CYS A 36 20.03 -3.59 7.44
CA CYS A 36 18.58 -3.45 7.57
C CYS A 36 18.07 -2.07 7.15
N VAL A 37 18.93 -1.05 7.10
CA VAL A 37 18.51 0.34 6.83
C VAL A 37 17.80 0.47 5.48
N PRO A 38 18.30 -0.07 4.35
CA PRO A 38 17.59 0.00 3.07
C PRO A 38 16.24 -0.72 3.09
N LEU A 39 16.15 -1.86 3.80
CA LEU A 39 14.89 -2.61 3.93
C LEU A 39 13.84 -1.83 4.72
N ILE A 40 14.25 -1.16 5.79
CA ILE A 40 13.36 -0.31 6.61
C ILE A 40 12.85 0.86 5.76
N LYS A 41 13.72 1.53 5.01
CA LYS A 41 13.34 2.62 4.12
C LYS A 41 12.39 2.17 3.01
N MET A 42 12.66 1.02 2.40
CA MET A 42 11.76 0.43 1.40
C MET A 42 10.37 0.15 2.01
N GLN A 43 10.33 -0.43 3.21
CA GLN A 43 9.07 -0.68 3.90
C GLN A 43 8.32 0.60 4.24
N GLU A 44 9.03 1.64 4.68
CA GLU A 44 8.44 2.95 4.93
C GLU A 44 7.82 3.53 3.65
N THR A 45 8.55 3.54 2.54
CA THR A 45 8.07 4.04 1.24
C THR A 45 6.85 3.23 0.74
N TRP A 46 6.87 1.91 0.94
CA TRP A 46 5.74 1.05 0.59
C TRP A 46 4.49 1.36 1.41
N LEU A 47 4.63 1.50 2.73
CA LEU A 47 3.51 1.87 3.61
C LEU A 47 2.93 3.24 3.27
N LYS A 48 3.79 4.24 2.96
CA LYS A 48 3.34 5.57 2.51
C LYS A 48 2.50 5.47 1.24
N SER A 49 2.97 4.70 0.24
CA SER A 49 2.25 4.50 -1.02
C SER A 49 0.89 3.81 -0.80
N LEU A 50 0.82 2.82 0.11
CA LEU A 50 -0.44 2.18 0.48
C LEU A 50 -1.43 3.14 1.14
N THR A 51 -0.96 3.99 2.07
CA THR A 51 -1.81 4.99 2.71
C THR A 51 -2.38 5.97 1.68
N GLN A 52 -1.55 6.46 0.76
CA GLN A 52 -1.99 7.35 -0.32
C GLN A 52 -3.04 6.67 -1.23
N ALA A 53 -2.85 5.40 -1.58
CA ALA A 53 -3.84 4.66 -2.36
C ALA A 53 -5.18 4.52 -1.60
N MET A 54 -5.13 4.28 -0.29
CA MET A 54 -6.32 4.17 0.55
C MET A 54 -7.07 5.51 0.69
N GLU A 55 -6.35 6.63 0.74
CA GLU A 55 -6.95 7.97 0.73
C GLU A 55 -7.74 8.22 -0.57
N VAL A 56 -7.15 7.85 -1.71
CA VAL A 56 -7.82 7.98 -3.03
C VAL A 56 -9.08 7.13 -3.11
N GLU A 57 -9.05 5.88 -2.63
CA GLU A 57 -10.24 5.02 -2.59
C GLU A 57 -11.31 5.56 -1.62
N THR A 58 -10.90 6.15 -0.50
CA THR A 58 -11.82 6.78 0.46
C THR A 58 -12.55 7.97 -0.16
N GLU A 59 -11.82 8.84 -0.87
CA GLU A 59 -12.40 9.98 -1.60
C GLU A 59 -13.41 9.51 -2.67
N PHE A 60 -13.09 8.43 -3.38
CA PHE A 60 -14.00 7.83 -4.36
C PHE A 60 -15.26 7.27 -3.72
N LEU A 61 -15.13 6.49 -2.63
CA LEU A 61 -16.26 5.92 -1.90
C LEU A 61 -17.16 6.99 -1.29
N HIS A 62 -16.56 8.07 -0.77
CA HIS A 62 -17.30 9.22 -0.28
C HIS A 62 -18.15 9.85 -1.39
N THR A 63 -17.52 10.13 -2.54
CA THR A 63 -18.22 10.68 -3.71
C THR A 63 -19.35 9.75 -4.18
N LEU A 64 -19.13 8.43 -4.15
CA LEU A 64 -20.13 7.44 -4.49
C LEU A 64 -21.33 7.50 -3.53
N ALA A 65 -21.07 7.54 -2.22
CA ALA A 65 -22.10 7.64 -1.19
C ALA A 65 -22.93 8.93 -1.33
N GLU A 66 -22.28 10.08 -1.50
CA GLU A 66 -22.96 11.37 -1.73
C GLU A 66 -23.81 11.35 -3.01
N SER A 67 -23.31 10.74 -4.09
CA SER A 67 -24.06 10.64 -5.34
C SER A 67 -25.30 9.75 -5.21
N GLY A 68 -25.20 8.67 -4.42
CA GLY A 68 -26.31 7.79 -4.09
C GLY A 68 -27.35 8.47 -3.19
N GLU A 69 -26.90 9.27 -2.22
CA GLU A 69 -27.78 10.09 -1.39
C GLU A 69 -28.57 11.08 -2.24
N LYS A 70 -27.89 11.82 -3.14
CA LYS A 70 -28.54 12.77 -4.06
C LYS A 70 -29.56 12.07 -4.95
N LEU A 71 -29.24 10.89 -5.49
CA LEU A 71 -30.20 10.12 -6.27
C LEU A 71 -31.43 9.75 -5.43
N SER A 72 -31.23 9.30 -4.19
CA SER A 72 -32.33 8.99 -3.26
C SER A 72 -33.19 10.21 -2.97
N GLN A 73 -32.59 11.38 -2.75
CA GLN A 73 -33.30 12.64 -2.50
C GLN A 73 -34.20 13.02 -3.68
N CYS A 74 -33.79 12.76 -4.92
CA CYS A 74 -34.65 12.99 -6.09
C CYS A 74 -35.93 12.15 -6.07
N PHE A 75 -35.94 10.98 -5.43
CA PHE A 75 -37.13 10.12 -5.31
C PHE A 75 -38.03 10.48 -4.13
N THR A 76 -37.51 11.18 -3.13
CA THR A 76 -38.21 11.46 -1.86
C THR A 76 -38.52 12.95 -1.67
N ALA A 77 -38.45 13.76 -2.72
CA ALA A 77 -38.70 15.20 -2.64
C ALA A 77 -40.14 15.49 -2.17
N ASP A 78 -40.29 16.46 -1.26
CA ASP A 78 -41.57 16.80 -0.58
C ASP A 78 -42.65 17.38 -1.52
N ASP A 79 -42.30 17.69 -2.77
CA ASP A 79 -43.18 18.35 -3.75
C ASP A 79 -44.06 17.37 -4.55
N GLY A 80 -44.03 16.07 -4.22
CA GLY A 80 -44.79 15.01 -4.89
C GLY A 80 -43.91 14.05 -5.69
N PRO A 81 -44.52 13.10 -6.44
CA PRO A 81 -43.74 12.15 -7.25
C PRO A 81 -42.94 12.91 -8.32
N PRO A 82 -41.61 12.71 -8.40
CA PRO A 82 -40.79 13.38 -9.41
C PRO A 82 -41.23 12.99 -10.82
N SER A 83 -41.13 13.93 -11.75
CA SER A 83 -41.36 13.69 -13.16
C SER A 83 -40.29 12.76 -13.75
N HIS A 84 -40.61 12.13 -14.88
CA HIS A 84 -39.67 11.25 -15.57
C HIS A 84 -38.39 11.99 -16.00
N GLU A 85 -38.50 13.26 -16.37
CA GLU A 85 -37.38 14.11 -16.77
C GLU A 85 -36.44 14.39 -15.59
N GLU A 86 -36.99 14.73 -14.43
CA GLU A 86 -36.21 14.95 -13.20
C GLU A 86 -35.46 13.69 -12.75
N ILE A 87 -36.10 12.51 -12.83
CA ILE A 87 -35.44 11.23 -12.51
C ILE A 87 -34.30 10.96 -13.50
N ALA A 88 -34.53 11.18 -14.79
CA ALA A 88 -33.52 10.97 -15.82
C ALA A 88 -32.31 11.89 -15.61
N ASP A 89 -32.55 13.16 -15.28
CA ASP A 89 -31.51 14.14 -14.97
C ASP A 89 -30.70 13.75 -13.73
N CYS A 90 -31.36 13.32 -12.64
CA CYS A 90 -30.66 12.85 -11.44
C CYS A 90 -29.80 11.60 -11.73
N TYR A 91 -30.30 10.67 -12.53
CA TYR A 91 -29.51 9.51 -12.96
C TYR A 91 -28.30 9.91 -13.82
N GLN A 92 -28.48 10.80 -14.79
CA GLN A 92 -27.38 11.29 -15.63
C GLN A 92 -26.34 12.04 -14.80
N HIS A 93 -26.78 12.86 -13.85
CA HIS A 93 -25.90 13.57 -12.93
C HIS A 93 -25.07 12.61 -12.08
N MET A 94 -25.71 11.59 -11.50
CA MET A 94 -25.03 10.54 -10.74
C MET A 94 -23.99 9.81 -11.60
N LEU A 95 -24.38 9.33 -12.78
CA LEU A 95 -23.47 8.60 -13.68
C LEU A 95 -22.27 9.45 -14.09
N ASN A 96 -22.48 10.72 -14.43
CA ASN A 96 -21.39 11.63 -14.78
C ASN A 96 -20.46 11.88 -13.60
N THR A 97 -21.01 12.05 -12.39
CA THR A 97 -20.23 12.23 -11.16
C THR A 97 -19.39 10.99 -10.83
N MET A 98 -19.99 9.80 -10.87
CA MET A 98 -19.28 8.53 -10.62
C MET A 98 -18.20 8.27 -11.67
N LYS A 99 -18.50 8.56 -12.94
CA LYS A 99 -17.55 8.44 -14.05
C LYS A 99 -16.34 9.34 -13.81
N GLU A 100 -16.56 10.63 -13.54
CA GLU A 100 -15.48 11.59 -13.33
C GLU A 100 -14.63 11.20 -12.11
N ALA A 101 -15.27 10.84 -10.99
CA ALA A 101 -14.59 10.36 -9.80
C ALA A 101 -13.74 9.11 -10.08
N HIS A 102 -14.25 8.18 -10.90
CA HIS A 102 -13.50 6.99 -11.29
C HIS A 102 -12.30 7.32 -12.19
N TYR A 103 -12.45 8.23 -13.16
CA TYR A 103 -11.34 8.68 -14.00
C TYR A 103 -10.26 9.36 -13.17
N ASN A 104 -10.64 10.26 -12.26
CA ASN A 104 -9.72 10.92 -11.35
C ASN A 104 -8.98 9.90 -10.46
N ARG A 105 -9.71 8.91 -9.91
CA ARG A 105 -9.14 7.79 -9.15
C ARG A 105 -8.06 7.05 -9.95
N MET A 106 -8.36 6.68 -11.20
CA MET A 106 -7.40 5.95 -12.03
C MET A 106 -6.17 6.79 -12.39
N SER A 107 -6.34 8.09 -12.64
CA SER A 107 -5.22 9.00 -12.86
C SER A 107 -4.29 9.06 -11.64
N LYS A 108 -4.85 9.31 -10.45
CA LYS A 108 -4.09 9.36 -9.20
C LYS A 108 -3.38 8.04 -8.90
N VAL A 109 -4.06 6.90 -9.07
CA VAL A 109 -3.44 5.57 -8.85
C VAL A 109 -2.29 5.32 -9.82
N ALA A 110 -2.42 5.74 -11.08
CA ALA A 110 -1.33 5.62 -12.06
C ALA A 110 -0.11 6.47 -11.67
N GLU A 111 -0.32 7.68 -11.16
CA GLU A 111 0.74 8.57 -10.65
C GLU A 111 1.45 7.96 -9.44
N LEU A 112 0.71 7.42 -8.46
CA LEU A 112 1.27 6.79 -7.26
C LEU A 112 2.25 5.66 -7.60
N THR A 113 1.96 4.85 -8.62
CA THR A 113 2.88 3.77 -9.05
C THR A 113 4.19 4.30 -9.64
N THR A 114 4.14 5.47 -10.26
CA THR A 114 5.32 6.13 -10.85
C THR A 114 6.15 6.78 -9.76
N ASP A 115 5.50 7.47 -8.82
CA ASP A 115 6.14 8.10 -7.67
C ASP A 115 6.78 7.08 -6.73
N PHE A 116 6.12 5.96 -6.46
CA PHE A 116 6.69 4.87 -5.66
C PHE A 116 7.98 4.34 -6.27
N ARG A 117 7.98 4.06 -7.58
CA ARG A 117 9.19 3.58 -8.28
C ARG A 117 10.31 4.60 -8.23
N ARG A 118 9.99 5.88 -8.41
CA ARG A 118 10.98 6.97 -8.32
C ARG A 118 11.59 7.06 -6.93
N GLN A 119 10.76 7.10 -5.89
CA GLN A 119 11.20 7.15 -4.49
C GLN A 119 12.02 5.92 -4.12
N LEU A 120 11.68 4.74 -4.64
CA LEU A 120 12.48 3.54 -4.42
C LEU A 120 13.88 3.64 -5.05
N TRP A 121 13.98 4.25 -6.24
CA TRP A 121 15.27 4.44 -6.93
C TRP A 121 16.13 5.55 -6.33
N ASP A 122 15.53 6.62 -5.81
CA ASP A 122 16.27 7.70 -5.14
C ASP A 122 16.89 7.24 -3.80
N GLU A 123 16.42 6.12 -3.25
CA GLU A 123 16.83 5.59 -1.95
C GLU A 123 17.83 4.42 -2.00
N ILE A 124 18.06 3.85 -3.20
CA ILE A 124 19.04 2.78 -3.51
C ILE A 124 20.37 3.40 -3.95
#